data_AF-A0A356QE15-F1
#
_entry.id   AF-A0A356QE15-F1
#
_cell.length_a   1.000
_cell.length_b   1.000
_cell.length_c   1.000
_cell.angle_alpha   90.00
_cell.angle_beta   90.00
_cell.angle_gamma   90.00
#
_symmetry.space_group_name_H-M   'P 1'
#
loop_
_entity.id
_entity.type
_entity.pdbx_description
1 polymer ?
#
loop_
_entity_poly.entity_id
_entity_poly.type
_entity_poly.pdbx_seq_one_letter_code
_entity_poly.pdbx_strand_id
1 'polypeptide(L)'
;MTRFNWDDPLLLESQLTDEERQIRDAAHDYCQENLQPRVLSAFREERFDREIMNEMGELGLLGATVSPEYGGAGVNHVAYGLIAREVERVDSGYRSAMSVQSSLVMYPIEAYGSEEQKHKYLPKLASGEMVGCFGLTEP
;
A
#
# COMPACT_ATOMS: atom_id res chain seq x y z
N MET A 1 34.94 15.46 0.55
CA MET A 1 34.51 14.53 1.60
C MET A 1 33.01 14.37 1.46
N THR A 2 32.53 13.16 1.18
CA THR A 2 31.10 12.86 1.25
C THR A 2 30.67 13.03 2.71
N ARG A 3 29.71 13.91 2.97
CA ARG A 3 29.21 14.16 4.33
C ARG A 3 28.46 12.91 4.78
N PHE A 4 28.77 12.39 5.96
CA PHE A 4 28.04 11.26 6.54
C PHE A 4 26.55 11.64 6.69
N ASN A 5 25.67 10.77 6.21
CA ASN A 5 24.23 10.95 6.37
C ASN A 5 23.72 10.04 7.51
N TRP A 6 23.19 10.62 8.58
CA TRP A 6 22.91 9.86 9.81
C TRP A 6 21.55 9.13 9.77
N ASP A 7 20.59 9.64 9.00
CA ASP A 7 19.27 9.04 8.79
C ASP A 7 19.28 7.99 7.66
N ASP A 8 20.31 7.98 6.82
CA ASP A 8 20.61 6.94 5.84
C ASP A 8 22.11 6.56 5.80
N PRO A 9 22.64 5.89 6.84
CA PRO A 9 24.08 5.64 6.99
C PRO A 9 24.71 4.79 5.88
N LEU A 10 23.93 3.92 5.26
CA LEU A 10 24.36 3.01 4.19
C LEU A 10 23.86 3.44 2.80
N LEU A 11 23.28 4.65 2.71
CA LEU A 11 22.84 5.26 1.47
C LEU A 11 21.84 4.37 0.71
N LEU A 12 20.83 3.84 1.39
CA LEU A 12 19.69 3.15 0.78
C LEU A 12 19.15 3.95 -0.41
N GLU A 13 19.11 5.28 -0.29
CA GLU A 13 18.68 6.18 -1.37
C GLU A 13 19.41 5.92 -2.69
N SER A 14 20.71 5.65 -2.62
CA SER A 14 21.57 5.40 -3.79
C SER A 14 21.40 3.99 -4.38
N GLN A 15 20.76 3.09 -3.63
CA GLN A 15 20.51 1.71 -4.04
C GLN A 15 19.16 1.55 -4.75
N LEU A 16 18.26 2.52 -4.59
CA LEU A 16 16.95 2.51 -5.23
C LEU A 16 17.03 2.95 -6.69
N THR A 17 16.07 2.52 -7.49
CA THR A 17 15.82 3.08 -8.83
C THR A 17 15.11 4.44 -8.73
N ASP A 18 15.11 5.22 -9.81
CA ASP A 18 14.37 6.49 -9.85
C ASP A 18 12.86 6.27 -9.65
N GLU A 19 12.31 5.19 -10.21
CA GLU A 19 10.91 4.81 -10.07
C GLU A 19 10.56 4.45 -8.62
N GLU A 20 11.39 3.64 -7.95
CA GLU A 20 11.21 3.29 -6.53
C GLU A 20 11.25 4.52 -5.63
N ARG A 21 12.14 5.49 -5.90
CA ARG A 21 12.20 6.76 -5.18
C ARG A 21 10.92 7.57 -5.37
N GLN A 22 10.47 7.72 -6.61
CA GLN A 22 9.23 8.45 -6.93
C GLN A 22 8.00 7.84 -6.25
N ILE A 23 7.87 6.52 -6.26
CA ILE A 23 6.78 5.81 -5.60
C ILE A 23 6.81 6.03 -4.09
N ARG A 24 8.00 5.91 -3.47
CA ARG A 24 8.17 6.19 -2.04
C ARG A 24 7.77 7.63 -1.72
N ASP A 25 8.25 8.60 -2.49
CA ASP A 25 7.99 10.02 -2.24
C ASP A 25 6.50 10.34 -2.37
N ALA A 26 5.82 9.79 -3.38
CA ALA A 26 4.36 9.92 -3.52
C ALA A 26 3.60 9.29 -2.34
N ALA A 27 4.01 8.10 -1.88
CA ALA A 27 3.43 7.48 -0.69
C ALA A 27 3.69 8.32 0.57
N HIS A 28 4.90 8.87 0.70
CA HIS A 28 5.29 9.74 1.82
C HIS A 28 4.39 10.98 1.89
N ASP A 29 4.24 11.71 0.79
CA ASP A 29 3.45 12.93 0.71
C ASP A 29 1.98 12.67 1.09
N TYR A 30 1.37 11.64 0.52
CA TYR A 30 0.01 11.23 0.89
C TYR A 30 -0.10 10.90 2.39
N CYS A 31 0.85 10.13 2.93
CA CYS A 31 0.84 9.74 4.33
C CYS A 31 0.96 10.95 5.27
N GLN A 32 1.85 11.89 4.98
CA GLN A 32 2.04 13.07 5.82
C GLN A 32 0.89 14.08 5.69
N GLU A 33 0.32 14.24 4.51
CA GLU A 33 -0.76 15.21 4.27
C GLU A 33 -2.14 14.70 4.68
N ASN A 34 -2.42 13.40 4.52
CA ASN A 34 -3.77 12.85 4.65
C ASN A 34 -3.93 11.89 5.83
N LEU A 35 -2.94 11.02 6.10
CA LEU A 35 -3.04 10.04 7.19
C LEU A 35 -2.60 10.64 8.54
N GLN A 36 -1.47 11.35 8.56
CA GLN A 36 -0.89 11.91 9.78
C GLN A 36 -1.84 12.83 10.56
N PRO A 37 -2.68 13.68 9.93
CA PRO A 37 -3.64 14.50 10.69
C PRO A 37 -4.80 13.69 11.31
N ARG A 38 -5.10 12.50 10.78
CA ARG A 38 -6.25 11.66 11.20
C ARG A 38 -5.89 10.71 12.34
N VAL A 39 -4.63 10.29 12.43
CA VAL A 39 -4.19 9.15 13.26
C VAL A 39 -4.53 9.31 14.75
N LEU A 40 -4.38 10.50 15.32
CA LEU A 40 -4.55 10.69 16.77
C LEU A 40 -5.99 10.46 17.23
N SER A 41 -6.96 11.02 16.50
CA SER A 41 -8.38 10.79 16.79
C SER A 41 -8.81 9.39 16.38
N ALA A 42 -8.38 8.92 15.22
CA ALA A 42 -8.71 7.59 14.71
C ALA A 42 -8.30 6.50 15.71
N PHE A 43 -7.07 6.56 16.23
CA PHE A 43 -6.57 5.62 17.24
C PHE A 43 -7.33 5.74 18.56
N ARG A 44 -7.53 6.96 19.07
CA ARG A 44 -8.20 7.20 20.36
C ARG A 44 -9.67 6.77 20.36
N GLU A 45 -10.34 6.93 19.23
CA GLU A 45 -11.77 6.66 19.06
C GLU A 45 -12.04 5.29 18.45
N GLU A 46 -10.99 4.49 18.20
CA GLU A 46 -11.08 3.16 17.58
C GLU A 46 -11.83 3.17 16.24
N ARG A 47 -11.59 4.22 15.43
CA ARG A 47 -12.28 4.45 14.17
C ARG A 47 -11.33 4.33 12.98
N PHE A 48 -11.72 3.57 11.99
CA PHE A 48 -11.06 3.52 10.68
C PHE A 48 -11.93 4.21 9.62
N ASP A 49 -11.42 5.28 9.02
CA ASP A 49 -12.13 6.02 7.97
C ASP A 49 -12.04 5.25 6.65
N ARG A 50 -13.17 4.70 6.17
CA ARG A 50 -13.25 3.86 4.97
C ARG A 50 -12.72 4.53 3.69
N GLU A 51 -12.79 5.85 3.63
CA GLU A 51 -12.32 6.66 2.50
C GLU A 51 -10.81 6.50 2.25
N ILE A 52 -10.01 6.18 3.28
CA ILE A 52 -8.57 5.90 3.15
C ILE A 52 -8.30 4.82 2.10
N MET A 53 -9.15 3.80 2.00
CA MET A 53 -8.97 2.75 0.99
C MET A 53 -9.26 3.24 -0.43
N ASN A 54 -10.17 4.20 -0.61
CA ASN A 54 -10.41 4.80 -1.94
C ASN A 54 -9.21 5.70 -2.31
N GLU A 55 -8.78 6.56 -1.39
CA GLU A 55 -7.62 7.44 -1.57
C GLU A 55 -6.35 6.65 -1.92
N MET A 56 -6.07 5.56 -1.20
CA MET A 56 -4.96 4.65 -1.52
C MET A 56 -5.11 3.99 -2.89
N GLY A 57 -6.33 3.65 -3.30
CA GLY A 57 -6.60 3.07 -4.62
C GLY A 57 -6.39 4.05 -5.78
N GLU A 58 -6.82 5.31 -5.61
CA GLU A 58 -6.60 6.39 -6.58
C GLU A 58 -5.10 6.66 -6.82
N LEU A 59 -4.27 6.46 -5.80
CA LEU A 59 -2.82 6.61 -5.85
C LEU A 59 -2.08 5.33 -6.29
N GLY A 60 -2.80 4.22 -6.53
CA GLY A 60 -2.18 2.94 -6.93
C GLY A 60 -1.41 2.24 -5.81
N LEU A 61 -1.70 2.55 -4.54
CA LEU A 61 -1.03 1.95 -3.38
C LEU A 61 -1.64 0.59 -2.98
N LEU A 62 -2.82 0.25 -3.49
CA LEU A 62 -3.48 -1.04 -3.28
C LEU A 62 -3.12 -2.02 -4.40
N GLY A 63 -2.62 -3.20 -4.03
CA GLY A 63 -2.19 -4.20 -5.00
C GLY A 63 -1.07 -3.70 -5.90
N ALA A 64 -0.10 -2.98 -5.33
CA ALA A 64 0.98 -2.34 -6.08
C ALA A 64 1.70 -3.31 -7.04
N THR A 65 1.84 -4.58 -6.67
CA THR A 65 2.48 -5.62 -7.51
C THR A 65 1.54 -6.35 -8.47
N VAL A 66 0.23 -6.09 -8.40
CA VAL A 66 -0.77 -6.71 -9.28
C VAL A 66 -0.61 -6.16 -10.69
N SER A 67 -0.80 -7.02 -11.69
CA SER A 67 -0.68 -6.67 -13.09
C SER A 67 -1.52 -5.44 -13.47
N PRO A 68 -0.98 -4.49 -14.27
CA PRO A 68 -1.75 -3.38 -14.82
C PRO A 68 -2.95 -3.82 -15.66
N GLU A 69 -2.93 -5.03 -16.22
CA GLU A 69 -4.08 -5.64 -16.93
C GLU A 69 -5.33 -5.72 -16.04
N TYR A 70 -5.13 -5.87 -14.74
CA TYR A 70 -6.20 -6.01 -13.75
C TYR A 70 -6.37 -4.76 -12.88
N GLY A 71 -5.75 -3.64 -13.27
CA GLY A 71 -5.87 -2.34 -12.59
C GLY A 71 -4.88 -2.09 -11.46
N GLY A 72 -3.92 -2.99 -11.23
CA GLY A 72 -2.80 -2.74 -10.30
C GLY A 72 -1.73 -1.82 -10.89
N ALA A 73 -0.76 -1.43 -10.06
CA ALA A 73 0.34 -0.56 -10.51
C ALA A 73 1.46 -1.33 -11.24
N GLY A 74 1.54 -2.66 -11.08
CA GLY A 74 2.58 -3.50 -11.71
C GLY A 74 4.00 -3.24 -11.22
N VAL A 75 4.17 -2.61 -10.05
CA VAL A 75 5.48 -2.24 -9.51
C VAL A 75 6.15 -3.42 -8.80
N ASN A 76 7.46 -3.32 -8.59
CA ASN A 76 8.22 -4.41 -7.99
C ASN A 76 8.01 -4.52 -6.46
N HIS A 77 8.53 -5.59 -5.85
CA HIS A 77 8.41 -5.83 -4.42
C HIS A 77 9.20 -4.84 -3.54
N VAL A 78 10.26 -4.20 -4.06
CA VAL A 78 11.00 -3.15 -3.33
C VAL A 78 10.09 -1.92 -3.18
N ALA A 79 9.44 -1.48 -4.26
CA ALA A 79 8.46 -0.41 -4.25
C ALA A 79 7.30 -0.71 -3.30
N TYR A 80 6.75 -1.93 -3.31
CA TYR A 80 5.73 -2.35 -2.34
C TYR A 80 6.21 -2.23 -0.89
N GLY A 81 7.45 -2.66 -0.61
CA GLY A 81 8.07 -2.49 0.71
C GLY A 81 8.27 -1.03 1.13
N LEU A 82 8.63 -0.16 0.18
CA LEU A 82 8.77 1.28 0.42
C LEU A 82 7.43 1.94 0.73
N ILE A 83 6.36 1.60 0.00
CA ILE A 83 5.00 2.06 0.31
C ILE A 83 4.61 1.63 1.73
N ALA A 84 4.80 0.35 2.07
CA ALA A 84 4.49 -0.15 3.41
C ALA A 84 5.27 0.59 4.51
N ARG A 85 6.57 0.88 4.26
CA ARG A 85 7.40 1.67 5.18
C ARG A 85 6.86 3.07 5.42
N GLU A 86 6.40 3.77 4.38
CA GLU A 86 5.86 5.13 4.54
C GLU A 86 4.47 5.14 5.19
N VAL A 87 3.61 4.16 4.89
CA VAL A 87 2.29 4.05 5.55
C VAL A 87 2.45 3.72 7.03
N GLU A 88 3.31 2.76 7.38
CA GLU A 88 3.53 2.36 8.78
C GLU A 88 4.34 3.39 9.58
N ARG A 89 5.06 4.29 8.91
CA ARG A 89 5.64 5.48 9.57
C ARG A 89 4.56 6.31 10.27
N VAL A 90 3.33 6.30 9.76
CA VAL A 90 2.17 6.94 10.39
C VAL A 90 1.50 6.00 11.39
N ASP A 91 1.02 4.83 10.92
CA ASP A 91 0.32 3.88 11.79
C ASP A 91 0.27 2.45 11.22
N SER A 92 0.46 1.47 12.09
CA SER A 92 0.41 0.05 11.74
C SER A 92 -0.99 -0.44 11.33
N GLY A 93 -2.06 0.18 11.81
CA GLY A 93 -3.45 -0.13 11.42
C GLY A 93 -3.72 0.21 9.95
N TYR A 94 -3.24 1.37 9.49
CA TYR A 94 -3.33 1.76 8.07
C TYR A 94 -2.55 0.79 7.16
N ARG A 95 -1.31 0.46 7.53
CA ARG A 95 -0.51 -0.53 6.80
C ARG A 95 -1.17 -1.92 6.85
N SER A 96 -1.89 -2.26 7.92
CA SER A 96 -2.62 -3.53 8.03
C SER A 96 -3.77 -3.63 7.03
N ALA A 97 -4.60 -2.59 6.92
CA ALA A 97 -5.66 -2.56 5.93
C ALA A 97 -5.11 -2.67 4.50
N MET A 98 -4.03 -1.93 4.18
CA MET A 98 -3.36 -2.00 2.88
C MET A 98 -2.76 -3.40 2.59
N SER A 99 -2.11 -4.02 3.58
CA SER A 99 -1.53 -5.37 3.44
C SER A 99 -2.59 -6.44 3.23
N VAL A 100 -3.70 -6.39 3.97
CA VAL A 100 -4.83 -7.33 3.77
C VAL A 100 -5.34 -7.20 2.34
N GLN A 101 -5.65 -5.99 1.90
CA GLN A 101 -6.15 -5.73 0.56
C GLN A 101 -5.19 -6.25 -0.52
N SER A 102 -3.91 -5.91 -0.42
CA SER A 102 -2.92 -6.23 -1.45
C SER A 102 -2.51 -7.71 -1.44
N SER A 103 -2.02 -8.20 -0.30
CA SER A 103 -1.34 -9.50 -0.23
C SER A 103 -2.26 -10.64 0.21
N LEU A 104 -3.37 -10.37 0.91
CA LEU A 104 -4.27 -11.41 1.41
C LEU A 104 -5.58 -11.50 0.61
N VAL A 105 -5.88 -10.52 -0.23
CA VAL A 105 -7.09 -10.52 -1.08
C VAL A 105 -6.72 -10.47 -2.56
N MET A 106 -6.03 -9.41 -3.01
CA MET A 106 -5.75 -9.26 -4.43
C MET A 106 -4.75 -10.30 -4.95
N TYR A 107 -3.65 -10.53 -4.23
CA TYR A 107 -2.67 -11.56 -4.58
C TYR A 107 -3.28 -12.96 -4.79
N PRO A 108 -4.06 -13.54 -3.85
CA PRO A 108 -4.62 -14.88 -4.09
C PRO A 108 -5.63 -14.91 -5.24
N ILE A 109 -6.36 -13.82 -5.51
CA ILE A 109 -7.24 -13.75 -6.69
C ILE A 109 -6.41 -13.75 -7.98
N GLU A 110 -5.33 -12.99 -8.03
CA GLU A 110 -4.44 -12.96 -9.22
C GLU A 110 -3.70 -14.28 -9.43
N ALA A 111 -3.16 -14.88 -8.37
CA ALA A 111 -2.36 -16.09 -8.44
C ALA A 111 -3.20 -17.36 -8.64
N TYR A 112 -4.40 -17.43 -8.05
CA TYR A 112 -5.17 -18.66 -7.96
C TYR A 112 -6.59 -18.56 -8.53
N GLY A 113 -7.07 -17.35 -8.86
CA GLY A 113 -8.38 -17.14 -9.42
C GLY A 113 -8.47 -17.46 -10.92
N SER A 114 -9.68 -17.69 -11.42
CA SER A 114 -9.95 -17.75 -12.86
C SER A 114 -9.87 -16.36 -13.49
N GLU A 115 -9.68 -16.29 -14.82
CA GLU A 115 -9.70 -15.01 -15.53
C GLU A 115 -11.01 -14.22 -15.30
N GLU A 116 -12.14 -14.91 -15.20
CA GLU A 116 -13.42 -14.28 -14.84
C GLU A 116 -13.37 -13.63 -13.45
N GLN A 117 -12.77 -14.30 -12.45
CA GLN A 117 -12.63 -13.74 -11.11
C GLN A 117 -11.67 -12.55 -11.09
N LYS A 118 -10.54 -12.64 -11.79
CA LYS A 118 -9.55 -11.56 -11.89
C LYS A 118 -10.18 -10.30 -12.46
N HIS A 119 -10.78 -10.39 -13.65
CA HIS A 119 -11.42 -9.23 -14.30
C HIS A 119 -12.61 -8.68 -13.51
N LYS A 120 -13.34 -9.53 -12.78
CA LYS A 120 -14.49 -9.09 -11.98
C LYS A 120 -14.08 -8.32 -10.72
N TYR A 121 -13.04 -8.78 -10.00
CA TYR A 121 -12.74 -8.29 -8.65
C TYR A 121 -11.52 -7.36 -8.60
N LEU A 122 -10.42 -7.69 -9.28
CA LEU A 122 -9.16 -6.96 -9.12
C LEU A 122 -9.25 -5.48 -9.45
N PRO A 123 -9.93 -5.02 -10.53
CA PRO A 123 -10.04 -3.59 -10.82
C PRO A 123 -10.77 -2.81 -9.72
N LYS A 124 -11.77 -3.43 -9.09
CA LYS A 124 -12.55 -2.83 -8.00
C LYS A 124 -11.81 -2.83 -6.67
N LEU A 125 -10.98 -3.85 -6.44
CA LEU A 125 -10.11 -3.92 -5.27
C LEU A 125 -8.94 -2.94 -5.38
N ALA A 126 -8.37 -2.77 -6.58
CA ALA A 126 -7.27 -1.86 -6.87
C ALA A 126 -7.69 -0.39 -6.70
N SER A 127 -8.87 -0.02 -7.21
CA SER A 127 -9.43 1.32 -7.03
C SER A 127 -9.96 1.61 -5.61
N GLY A 128 -10.04 0.59 -4.75
CA GLY A 128 -10.64 0.71 -3.43
C GLY A 128 -12.16 0.77 -3.42
N GLU A 129 -12.87 0.69 -4.56
CA GLU A 129 -14.35 0.55 -4.64
C GLU A 129 -14.82 -0.61 -3.75
N MET A 130 -14.11 -1.74 -3.84
CA MET A 130 -14.29 -2.91 -2.99
C MET A 130 -13.16 -3.04 -1.98
N VAL A 131 -13.50 -3.38 -0.74
CA VAL A 131 -12.54 -3.75 0.30
C VAL A 131 -12.74 -5.21 0.65
N GLY A 132 -11.67 -5.98 0.60
CA GLY A 132 -11.67 -7.38 0.95
C GLY A 132 -11.19 -7.64 2.38
N CYS A 133 -11.41 -8.88 2.82
CA CYS A 133 -10.84 -9.42 4.04
C CYS A 133 -10.38 -10.86 3.78
N PHE A 134 -9.58 -11.40 4.71
CA PHE A 134 -9.05 -12.74 4.60
C PHE A 134 -9.40 -13.56 5.84
N GLY A 135 -10.21 -14.60 5.65
CA GLY A 135 -10.63 -15.51 6.71
C GLY A 135 -9.79 -16.77 6.71
N LEU A 136 -8.93 -16.93 7.71
CA LEU A 136 -8.09 -18.12 7.90
C LEU A 136 -8.09 -18.62 9.34
N THR A 137 -7.92 -17.72 10.32
CA THR A 137 -7.82 -18.08 11.74
C THR A 137 -9.17 -18.47 12.33
N GLU A 138 -9.21 -19.51 13.15
CA GLU A 138 -10.41 -20.05 13.83
C GLU A 138 -10.26 -19.94 15.38
N PRO A 139 -11.35 -20.01 16.17
CA PRO A 139 -11.37 -19.78 17.62
C PRO A 139 -10.49 -20.70 18.47
#